data_AF-A0A949I853-F1
#
_entry.id   AF-A0A949I853-F1
#
_cell.length_a   1.000
_cell.length_b   1.000
_cell.length_c   1.000
_cell.angle_alpha   90.00
_cell.angle_beta   90.00
_cell.angle_gamma   90.00
#
_symmetry.space_group_name_H-M   'P 1'
#
loop_
_entity.id
_entity.type
_entity.pdbx_description
1 polymer ?
#
loop_
_entity_poly.entity_id
_entity_poly.type
_entity_poly.pdbx_seq_one_letter_code
_entity_poly.pdbx_strand_id
1 'polypeptide(L)'
;MDEAWVHRLLEQQHPDLAHLPIRHVAAGWDNFIFRLGAHWAVRLPRREASASLTAQEQQWLPQVAALLPVAAPVPTRIGLPGEGFPWRWSIVPWLP
;
A
#
# COMPACT_ATOMS: atom_id res chain seq x y z
N MET A 1 12.65 -6.87 -0.47
CA MET A 1 12.08 -5.62 0.06
C MET A 1 11.90 -5.80 1.55
N ASP A 2 12.39 -4.84 2.34
CA ASP A 2 12.39 -4.87 3.80
C ASP A 2 11.72 -3.61 4.37
N GLU A 3 11.56 -3.58 5.70
CA GLU A 3 10.88 -2.49 6.42
C GLU A 3 11.62 -1.15 6.29
N ALA A 4 12.95 -1.17 6.27
CA ALA A 4 13.77 0.03 6.15
C ALA A 4 13.58 0.72 4.79
N TRP A 5 13.37 -0.04 3.71
CA TRP A 5 13.08 0.55 2.41
C TRP A 5 11.68 1.14 2.33
N VAL A 6 10.69 0.47 2.93
CA VAL A 6 9.33 1.02 3.06
C VAL A 6 9.34 2.30 3.88
N HIS A 7 10.16 2.37 4.92
CA HIS A 7 10.36 3.59 5.72
C HIS A 7 10.87 4.74 4.86
N ARG A 8 11.89 4.55 4.03
CA ARG A 8 12.42 5.60 3.13
C ARG A 8 11.36 6.11 2.13
N LEU A 9 10.58 5.19 1.56
CA LEU A 9 9.46 5.55 0.69
C LEU A 9 8.40 6.41 1.41
N LEU A 10 8.11 6.07 2.68
CA LEU A 10 7.21 6.85 3.52
C LEU A 10 7.81 8.21 3.89
N GLU A 11 9.07 8.29 4.28
CA GLU A 11 9.75 9.56 4.58
C GLU A 11 9.72 10.52 3.38
N GLN A 12 9.93 9.98 2.18
CA GLN A 12 9.95 10.77 0.95
C GLN A 12 8.55 11.30 0.58
N GLN A 13 7.50 10.49 0.76
CA GLN A 13 6.19 10.74 0.11
C GLN A 13 5.03 10.95 1.09
N HIS A 14 5.09 10.37 2.28
CA HIS A 14 4.07 10.43 3.33
C HIS A 14 4.75 10.60 4.71
N PRO A 15 5.51 11.67 4.93
CA PRO A 15 6.34 11.85 6.13
C PRO A 15 5.51 11.88 7.43
N ASP A 16 4.23 12.26 7.32
CA ASP A 16 3.28 12.22 8.43
C ASP A 16 2.99 10.80 8.94
N LEU A 17 3.29 9.77 8.15
CA LEU A 17 3.13 8.36 8.53
C LEU A 17 4.46 7.63 8.76
N ALA A 18 5.58 8.23 8.37
CA ALA A 18 6.90 7.59 8.44
C ALA A 18 7.33 7.22 9.86
N HIS A 19 6.88 7.98 10.86
CA HIS A 19 7.17 7.74 12.27
C HIS A 19 6.45 6.51 12.88
N LEU A 20 5.51 5.89 12.15
CA LEU A 20 4.74 4.76 12.65
C LEU A 20 5.55 3.45 12.54
N PRO A 21 5.36 2.48 13.47
CA PRO A 21 6.05 1.21 13.39
C PRO A 21 5.64 0.43 12.14
N ILE A 22 6.61 -0.12 11.43
CA ILE A 22 6.41 -0.93 10.23
C ILE A 22 6.74 -2.38 10.58
N ARG A 23 5.89 -3.33 10.14
CA ARG A 23 6.18 -4.76 10.26
C ARG A 23 5.83 -5.47 8.97
N HIS A 24 6.72 -6.28 8.43
CA HIS A 24 6.38 -7.18 7.34
C HIS A 24 5.37 -8.24 7.81
N VAL A 25 4.22 -8.34 7.14
CA VAL A 25 3.16 -9.29 7.51
C VAL A 25 3.13 -10.49 6.58
N ALA A 26 3.12 -10.22 5.28
CA ALA A 26 3.03 -11.28 4.28
C ALA A 26 3.56 -10.79 2.93
N ALA A 27 4.19 -11.71 2.21
CA ALA A 27 4.31 -11.58 0.76
C ALA A 27 3.13 -12.35 0.15
N GLY A 28 2.06 -11.63 -0.21
CA GLY A 28 1.04 -12.21 -1.07
C GLY A 28 1.62 -12.55 -2.44
N TRP A 29 0.82 -13.18 -3.31
CA TRP A 29 1.25 -13.50 -4.67
C TRP A 29 1.57 -12.24 -5.48
N ASP A 30 0.78 -11.17 -5.29
CA ASP A 30 0.88 -9.93 -6.08
C ASP A 30 1.52 -8.76 -5.36
N ASN A 31 1.50 -8.71 -4.02
CA ASN A 31 1.98 -7.59 -3.23
C ASN A 31 2.86 -8.07 -2.06
N PHE A 32 3.90 -7.31 -1.75
CA PHE A 32 4.47 -7.28 -0.41
C PHE A 32 3.56 -6.42 0.49
N ILE A 33 3.20 -6.95 1.66
CA ILE A 33 2.29 -6.28 2.59
C ILE A 33 3.02 -6.04 3.90
N PHE A 34 3.07 -4.76 4.28
CA PHE A 34 3.60 -4.30 5.54
C PHE A 34 2.49 -3.69 6.37
N ARG A 35 2.42 -4.04 7.65
CA ARG A 35 1.57 -3.34 8.61
C ARG A 35 2.26 -2.04 9.01
N LEU A 36 1.52 -0.94 9.01
CA LEU A 36 1.98 0.39 9.35
C LEU A 36 1.12 0.93 10.50
N GLY A 37 1.71 0.97 11.70
CA GLY A 37 0.98 1.27 12.92
C GLY A 37 -0.18 0.30 13.18
N ALA A 38 -1.19 0.80 13.88
CA ALA A 38 -2.37 0.02 14.23
C ALA A 38 -3.39 -0.05 13.07
N HIS A 39 -3.43 0.96 12.20
CA HIS A 39 -4.57 1.25 11.33
C HIS A 39 -4.31 1.06 9.84
N TRP A 40 -3.06 0.86 9.41
CA TRP A 40 -2.72 0.90 7.99
C TRP A 40 -1.95 -0.34 7.54
N ALA A 41 -2.08 -0.65 6.25
CA ALA A 41 -1.18 -1.51 5.52
C ALA A 41 -0.58 -0.77 4.33
N VAL A 42 0.70 -1.01 4.08
CA VAL A 42 1.40 -0.63 2.85
C VAL A 42 1.41 -1.85 1.93
N ARG A 43 0.89 -1.68 0.71
CA ARG A 43 0.84 -2.70 -0.34
C ARG A 43 1.75 -2.27 -1.49
N LEU A 44 2.81 -3.03 -1.72
CA LEU A 44 3.78 -2.78 -2.79
C LEU A 44 3.72 -3.91 -3.82
N PRO A 45 3.40 -3.64 -5.09
CA PRO A 45 3.35 -4.69 -6.11
C PRO A 45 4.71 -5.37 -6.31
N ARG A 46 4.67 -6.67 -6.63
CA ARG A 46 5.88 -7.52 -6.78
C ARG A 46 6.40 -7.62 -8.21
N ARG A 47 5.53 -7.35 -9.19
CA ARG A 47 5.78 -7.49 -10.63
C ARG A 47 4.92 -6.49 -11.39
N GLU A 48 5.30 -6.21 -12.63
CA GLU A 48 4.59 -5.26 -13.51
C GLU A 48 3.11 -5.60 -13.67
N ALA A 49 2.76 -6.89 -13.85
CA ALA A 49 1.36 -7.31 -13.93
C ALA A 49 0.55 -6.90 -12.68
N SER A 50 1.13 -7.05 -11.49
CA SER A 50 0.51 -6.65 -10.22
C SER A 50 0.49 -5.13 -10.03
N ALA A 51 1.45 -4.41 -10.62
CA ALA A 51 1.46 -2.95 -10.63
C ALA A 51 0.33 -2.36 -11.48
N SER A 52 0.07 -2.94 -12.65
CA SER A 52 -1.07 -2.58 -13.50
C SER A 52 -2.39 -2.81 -12.77
N LEU A 53 -2.53 -3.93 -12.07
CA LEU A 53 -3.70 -4.21 -11.23
C LEU A 53 -3.82 -3.22 -10.07
N THR A 54 -2.70 -2.89 -9.40
CA THR A 54 -2.68 -1.90 -8.31
C THR A 54 -3.18 -0.53 -8.78
N ALA A 55 -2.77 -0.09 -9.98
CA ALA A 55 -3.25 1.17 -10.55
C ALA A 55 -4.76 1.14 -10.84
N GLN A 56 -5.28 -0.01 -11.31
CA GLN A 56 -6.72 -0.19 -11.50
C GLN A 56 -7.47 -0.18 -10.16
N GLU A 57 -6.98 -0.87 -9.13
CA GLU A 57 -7.56 -0.84 -7.79
C GLU A 57 -7.61 0.59 -7.24
N GLN A 58 -6.51 1.36 -7.37
CA GLN A 58 -6.45 2.76 -6.94
C GLN A 58 -7.49 3.65 -7.62
N GLN A 59 -7.79 3.38 -8.88
CA GLN A 59 -8.77 4.16 -9.64
C GLN A 59 -10.21 3.78 -9.32
N TRP A 60 -10.51 2.48 -9.27
CA TRP A 60 -11.90 1.99 -9.31
C TRP A 60 -12.42 1.53 -7.95
N LEU A 61 -11.56 1.02 -7.07
CA LEU A 61 -11.98 0.47 -5.78
C LEU A 61 -12.74 1.47 -4.89
N PRO A 62 -12.41 2.78 -4.85
CA PRO A 62 -13.21 3.74 -4.09
C PRO A 62 -14.69 3.80 -4.54
N GLN A 63 -14.95 3.72 -5.85
CA GLN A 63 -16.33 3.74 -6.36
C GLN A 63 -17.05 2.42 -6.10
N VAL A 64 -16.35 1.30 -6.29
CA VAL A 64 -16.92 -0.04 -6.03
C VAL A 64 -17.23 -0.21 -4.54
N ALA A 65 -16.31 0.19 -3.67
CA ALA A 65 -16.47 0.07 -2.22
C ALA A 65 -17.65 0.87 -1.67
N ALA A 66 -18.00 2.01 -2.30
CA ALA A 66 -19.19 2.78 -1.93
C ALA A 66 -20.51 2.02 -2.14
N LEU A 67 -20.50 0.95 -2.94
CA LEU A 67 -21.66 0.12 -3.26
C LEU A 67 -21.65 -1.21 -2.48
N LEU A 68 -20.61 -1.50 -1.71
CA LEU A 68 -20.49 -2.77 -0.99
C LEU A 68 -21.04 -2.66 0.43
N PRO A 69 -21.75 -3.68 0.93
CA PRO A 69 -22.21 -3.72 2.33
C PRO A 69 -21.09 -4.08 3.32
N VAL A 70 -19.86 -4.27 2.84
CA VAL A 70 -18.70 -4.72 3.61
C VAL A 70 -17.54 -3.76 3.44
N ALA A 71 -16.69 -3.67 4.47
CA ALA A 71 -15.47 -2.86 4.40
C ALA A 71 -14.50 -3.42 3.36
N ALA A 72 -13.95 -2.54 2.54
CA ALA A 72 -12.90 -2.85 1.58
C ALA A 72 -11.64 -2.01 1.89
N PRO A 73 -10.42 -2.53 1.59
CA PRO A 73 -9.17 -1.81 1.82
C PRO A 73 -8.97 -0.73 0.75
N VAL A 74 -9.81 0.31 0.78
CA VAL A 74 -9.78 1.42 -0.17
C VAL A 74 -8.46 2.20 0.01
N PRO A 75 -7.68 2.44 -1.06
CA PRO A 75 -6.47 3.26 -0.99
C PRO A 75 -6.77 4.63 -0.43
N THR A 76 -6.23 4.88 0.76
CA THR A 76 -6.31 6.19 1.43
C THR A 76 -5.19 7.10 0.92
N ARG A 77 -4.04 6.51 0.59
CA ARG A 77 -2.93 7.23 -0.05
C ARG A 77 -2.31 6.39 -1.16
N ILE A 78 -1.80 7.11 -2.16
CA ILE A 78 -1.08 6.53 -3.28
C ILE A 78 0.37 6.98 -3.17
N GLY A 79 1.27 6.01 -3.22
CA GLY A 79 2.68 6.23 -3.41
C GLY A 79 3.08 6.11 -4.88
N LEU A 80 4.05 6.91 -5.26
CA LEU A 80 4.68 6.95 -6.58
C LEU A 80 5.99 6.16 -6.59
N PRO A 81 6.52 5.83 -7.78
CA PRO A 81 7.89 5.31 -7.91
C PRO A 81 8.91 6.23 -7.21
N GLY A 82 9.88 5.64 -6.52
CA GLY A 82 10.86 6.37 -5.69
C GLY A 82 11.81 5.40 -4.99
N GLU A 83 12.95 5.86 -4.49
CA GLU A 83 13.95 5.03 -3.78
C GLU A 83 14.40 3.75 -4.54
N GLY A 84 14.28 3.73 -5.87
CA GLY A 84 14.53 2.54 -6.70
C GLY A 84 13.35 1.58 -6.86
N PHE A 85 12.19 1.86 -6.24
CA PHE A 85 10.94 1.13 -6.49
C PHE A 85 10.26 1.68 -7.74
N PRO A 86 9.95 0.84 -8.75
CA PRO A 86 9.54 1.32 -10.07
C PRO A 86 8.03 1.56 -10.22
N TRP A 87 7.22 1.17 -9.24
CA TRP A 87 5.76 1.12 -9.39
C TRP A 87 5.03 2.01 -8.40
N ARG A 88 3.78 2.33 -8.73
CA ARG A 88 2.85 2.90 -7.76
C ARG A 88 2.53 1.88 -6.67
N TRP A 89 2.30 2.36 -5.46
CA TRP A 89 1.98 1.55 -4.29
C TRP A 89 0.86 2.23 -3.48
N SER A 90 0.28 1.51 -2.52
CA SER A 90 -0.90 2.00 -1.79
C SER A 90 -0.72 1.93 -0.28
N ILE A 91 -1.28 2.91 0.43
CA ILE A 91 -1.59 2.83 1.85
C ILE A 91 -3.10 2.62 1.98
N VAL A 92 -3.50 1.52 2.59
CA VAL A 92 -4.90 1.09 2.75
C VAL A 92 -5.20 0.86 4.23
N PRO A 93 -6.48 0.95 4.67
CA PRO A 93 -6.88 0.55 6.02
C PRO A 93 -6.46 -0.90 6.32
N TRP A 94 -5.96 -1.12 7.53
CA TRP A 94 -5.78 -2.46 8.09
C TRP A 94 -7.14 -2.97 8.57
N LEU A 95 -7.69 -3.96 7.87
CA LEU A 95 -8.96 -4.59 8.24
C LEU A 95 -8.70 -5.84 9.09
N PRO A 96 -9.57 -6.14 10.08
CA PRO A 96 -9.47 -7.32 10.94
C PRO A 96 -9.73 -8.64 10.21
#